data_AF-A0A2N8KYB7-F1
#
_entry.id   AF-A0A2N8KYB7-F1
#
_cell.length_a   1.000
_cell.length_b   1.000
_cell.length_c   1.000
_cell.angle_alpha   90.00
_cell.angle_beta   90.00
_cell.angle_gamma   90.00
#
_symmetry.space_group_name_H-M   'P 1'
#
loop_
_entity.id
_entity.type
_entity.pdbx_description
1 polymer ?
#
loop_
_entity_poly.entity_id
_entity_poly.type
_entity_poly.pdbx_seq_one_letter_code
_entity_poly.pdbx_strand_id
1 'polypeptide(L)'
;MKAAMTPTRWGMAAVLLASGLMVWWQQDEAAQEQARAAEQAARAAAASQPAEPGNALRDLFGAVDQPLPRGPKASEPGHEHAAHDHSHDNPWQMAGASTEAADALSPQGELSAEDKAINENLRRLGYQIHERYYQMPLTQLRQAAAAKDVQALTHLAERYLFALDGKPQDPEHEPGFPYREAARTALTEAYLRGNLHAAAMISETYLLEKRPLDAAAWNLIARRSGDELSADWFVRTQDYQQLGEATRQEAAQKAEALWAQLEQSRKKSSGTG
;
A
#
# COMPACT_ATOMS: atom_id res chain seq x y z
N MET A 1 51.54 73.50 30.59
CA MET A 1 51.56 74.13 31.94
C MET A 1 50.13 74.25 32.44
N LYS A 2 49.88 73.83 33.69
CA LYS A 2 48.72 74.12 34.57
C LYS A 2 47.34 73.56 34.14
N ALA A 3 46.81 72.56 34.83
CA ALA A 3 46.00 72.60 36.09
C ALA A 3 44.50 72.85 35.76
N ALA A 4 43.58 71.91 35.95
CA ALA A 4 43.02 71.30 37.18
C ALA A 4 41.62 71.87 37.50
N MET A 5 40.79 71.02 38.13
CA MET A 5 39.58 71.30 38.93
C MET A 5 38.18 71.33 38.27
N THR A 6 37.43 70.26 38.58
CA THR A 6 35.97 70.18 38.83
C THR A 6 35.63 70.86 40.20
N PRO A 7 34.37 70.93 40.74
CA PRO A 7 33.04 70.41 40.32
C PRO A 7 31.82 71.37 40.56
N THR A 8 30.60 70.80 40.38
CA THR A 8 29.31 71.09 41.07
C THR A 8 28.38 72.18 40.49
N ARG A 9 27.19 71.79 40.02
CA ARG A 9 25.97 71.76 40.85
C ARG A 9 24.75 71.17 40.13
N TRP A 10 24.01 70.42 40.93
CA TRP A 10 22.72 69.80 40.69
C TRP A 10 21.64 70.81 40.24
N GLY A 11 20.76 70.38 39.34
CA GLY A 11 19.52 71.07 38.98
C GLY A 11 18.65 70.18 38.10
N MET A 12 17.56 69.70 38.69
CA MET A 12 16.59 68.74 38.15
C MET A 12 15.90 69.20 36.86
N ALA A 13 15.69 68.27 35.93
CA ALA A 13 14.45 68.01 35.17
C ALA A 13 14.78 66.93 34.12
N ALA A 14 14.51 65.65 34.36
CA ALA A 14 13.19 65.02 34.19
C ALA A 14 12.64 65.24 32.76
N VAL A 15 12.88 64.27 31.86
CA VAL A 15 11.93 63.20 31.49
C VAL A 15 10.95 63.68 30.42
N LEU A 16 11.09 63.14 29.20
CA LEU A 16 10.01 62.70 28.28
C LEU A 16 10.54 62.47 26.85
N LEU A 17 11.41 61.49 26.63
CA LEU A 17 11.66 60.92 25.29
C LEU A 17 12.11 59.45 25.42
N ALA A 18 11.34 58.62 26.13
CA ALA A 18 11.64 57.19 26.29
C ALA A 18 10.38 56.29 26.30
N SER A 19 9.29 56.71 25.66
CA SER A 19 8.03 55.95 25.66
C SER A 19 7.60 55.44 24.28
N GLY A 20 8.34 55.75 23.20
CA GLY A 20 7.99 55.34 21.84
C GLY A 20 8.63 54.02 21.37
N LEU A 21 9.74 53.59 21.98
CA LEU A 21 10.51 52.41 21.51
C LEU A 21 10.18 51.11 22.25
N MET A 22 9.41 51.15 23.34
CA MET A 22 9.00 49.95 24.09
C MET A 22 7.66 49.34 23.63
N VAL A 23 6.80 50.12 22.97
CA VAL A 23 5.50 49.62 22.45
C VAL A 23 5.69 48.77 21.18
N TRP A 24 6.74 49.05 20.39
CA TRP A 24 7.01 48.32 19.14
C TRP A 24 7.59 46.92 19.37
N TRP A 25 8.29 46.69 20.50
CA TRP A 25 8.85 45.38 20.83
C TRP A 25 7.81 44.45 21.47
N GLN A 26 6.86 45.00 22.23
CA GLN A 26 5.81 44.22 22.89
C GLN A 26 4.68 43.77 21.93
N GLN A 27 4.49 44.48 20.81
CA GLN A 27 3.59 44.05 19.73
C GLN A 27 4.14 42.87 18.92
N ASP A 28 5.46 42.71 18.84
CA ASP A 28 6.11 41.64 18.07
C ASP A 28 6.03 40.29 18.81
N GLU A 29 6.12 40.28 20.15
CA GLU A 29 5.91 39.05 20.94
C GLU A 29 4.46 38.58 20.89
N ALA A 30 3.48 39.48 21.00
CA ALA A 30 2.06 39.10 20.89
C ALA A 30 1.71 38.57 19.49
N ALA A 31 2.31 39.15 18.43
CA ALA A 31 2.15 38.65 17.06
C ALA A 31 2.83 37.29 16.86
N GLN A 32 4.01 37.08 17.46
CA GLN A 32 4.71 35.79 17.40
C GLN A 32 4.00 34.69 18.21
N GLU A 33 3.43 35.02 19.37
CA GLU A 33 2.63 34.08 20.14
C GLU A 33 1.34 33.71 19.41
N GLN A 34 0.67 34.68 18.77
CA GLN A 34 -0.48 34.40 17.92
C GLN A 34 -0.10 33.56 16.69
N ALA A 35 1.06 33.83 16.07
CA ALA A 35 1.55 33.02 14.95
C ALA A 35 1.88 31.58 15.37
N ARG A 36 2.50 31.38 16.55
CA ARG A 36 2.78 30.03 17.09
C ARG A 36 1.50 29.31 17.52
N ALA A 37 0.54 30.02 18.11
CA ALA A 37 -0.76 29.46 18.46
C ALA A 37 -1.55 29.10 17.21
N ALA A 38 -1.50 29.92 16.15
CA ALA A 38 -2.09 29.62 14.85
C ALA A 38 -1.41 28.43 14.16
N GLU A 39 -0.08 28.31 14.25
CA GLU A 39 0.66 27.17 13.69
C GLU A 39 0.37 25.88 14.47
N GLN A 40 0.28 25.94 15.80
CA GLN A 40 -0.11 24.79 16.63
C GLN A 40 -1.58 24.40 16.40
N ALA A 41 -2.48 25.37 16.23
CA ALA A 41 -3.86 25.12 15.86
C ALA A 41 -3.97 24.52 14.44
N ALA A 42 -3.16 24.98 13.49
CA ALA A 42 -3.09 24.42 12.13
C ALA A 42 -2.53 22.98 12.13
N ARG A 43 -1.52 22.68 12.98
CA ARG A 43 -1.00 21.32 13.16
C ARG A 43 -2.00 20.41 13.88
N ALA A 44 -2.71 20.91 14.88
CA ALA A 44 -3.77 20.17 15.56
C ALA A 44 -4.98 19.93 14.65
N ALA A 45 -5.32 20.89 13.77
CA ALA A 45 -6.33 20.73 12.74
C ALA A 45 -5.90 19.73 11.65
N ALA A 46 -4.63 19.73 11.24
CA ALA A 46 -4.08 18.73 10.32
C ALA A 46 -4.03 17.32 10.94
N ALA A 47 -3.81 17.22 12.25
CA ALA A 47 -3.88 15.95 13.00
C ALA A 47 -5.33 15.50 13.33
N SER A 48 -6.31 16.39 13.16
CA SER A 48 -7.75 16.14 13.41
C SER A 48 -8.58 16.12 12.13
N GLN A 49 -7.96 16.29 10.96
CA GLN A 49 -8.61 15.94 9.71
C GLN A 49 -8.82 14.43 9.75
N PRO A 50 -10.06 13.93 9.68
CA PRO A 50 -10.24 12.53 9.35
C PRO A 50 -9.50 12.33 8.03
N ALA A 51 -8.67 11.29 7.95
CA ALA A 51 -8.30 10.78 6.66
C ALA A 51 -9.62 10.70 5.88
N GLU A 52 -9.76 11.48 4.81
CA GLU A 52 -10.73 11.14 3.78
C GLU A 52 -10.57 9.64 3.55
N PRO A 53 -11.65 8.88 3.29
CA PRO A 53 -11.52 7.50 2.86
C PRO A 53 -10.92 7.49 1.44
N GLY A 54 -9.66 7.93 1.36
CA GLY A 54 -8.72 7.71 0.30
C GLY A 54 -8.51 6.22 0.31
N ASN A 55 -9.28 5.59 -0.56
CA ASN A 55 -9.17 4.21 -0.97
C ASN A 55 -7.68 3.84 -0.98
N ALA A 56 -7.22 3.09 0.03
CA ALA A 56 -5.79 2.84 0.24
C ALA A 56 -5.17 2.17 -0.99
N LEU A 57 -5.97 1.46 -1.77
CA LEU A 57 -5.66 0.97 -3.10
C LEU A 57 -5.32 2.10 -4.10
N ARG A 58 -6.08 3.20 -4.15
CA ARG A 58 -5.82 4.35 -5.03
C ARG A 58 -4.53 5.10 -4.65
N ASP A 59 -4.23 5.20 -3.37
CA ASP A 59 -3.01 5.87 -2.87
C ASP A 59 -1.76 4.98 -2.94
N LEU A 60 -1.93 3.65 -2.84
CA LEU A 60 -0.83 2.68 -2.99
C LEU A 60 -0.49 2.42 -4.48
N PHE A 61 -1.51 2.38 -5.35
CA PHE A 61 -1.31 2.13 -6.80
C PHE A 61 -1.13 3.39 -7.65
N GLY A 62 -1.46 4.58 -7.13
CA GLY A 62 -1.25 5.84 -7.82
C GLY A 62 -2.11 6.01 -9.08
N ALA A 63 -2.59 7.23 -9.32
CA ALA A 63 -3.18 7.58 -10.59
C ALA A 63 -2.11 7.49 -11.70
N VAL A 64 -2.13 6.39 -12.48
CA VAL A 64 -1.34 6.29 -13.70
C VAL A 64 -2.00 7.19 -14.75
N ASP A 65 -1.75 8.48 -14.65
CA ASP A 65 -2.13 9.49 -15.64
C ASP A 65 -0.90 9.90 -16.48
N GLN A 66 -0.15 8.90 -16.98
CA GLN A 66 0.92 9.12 -17.96
C GLN A 66 0.63 8.34 -19.25
N PRO A 67 0.47 9.02 -20.40
CA PRO A 67 0.42 8.35 -21.69
C PRO A 67 1.82 7.80 -22.02
N LEU A 68 1.87 6.50 -22.31
CA LEU A 68 3.08 5.80 -22.76
C LEU A 68 3.73 6.52 -23.97
N PRO A 69 5.06 6.72 -24.00
CA PRO A 69 5.73 7.28 -25.17
C PRO A 69 5.70 6.26 -26.32
N ARG A 70 5.11 6.66 -27.46
CA ARG A 70 5.22 5.94 -28.72
C ARG A 70 6.66 6.02 -29.23
N GLY A 71 7.35 4.87 -29.25
CA GLY A 71 8.63 4.70 -29.93
C GLY A 71 8.50 4.85 -31.47
N PRO A 72 9.63 5.08 -32.17
CA PRO A 72 9.63 5.62 -33.52
C PRO A 72 9.25 4.60 -34.60
N LYS A 73 8.53 5.10 -35.61
CA LYS A 73 8.15 4.39 -36.85
C LYS A 73 9.38 4.01 -37.69
N ALA A 74 9.39 2.79 -38.22
CA ALA A 74 10.12 2.46 -39.44
C ALA A 74 9.39 1.36 -40.23
N SER A 75 8.83 1.77 -41.37
CA SER A 75 8.82 1.07 -42.67
C SER A 75 8.06 -0.25 -42.84
N GLU A 76 6.87 -0.14 -43.44
CA GLU A 76 6.26 -1.12 -44.36
C GLU A 76 7.10 -1.24 -45.66
N PRO A 77 7.02 -2.32 -46.48
CA PRO A 77 5.74 -2.85 -46.99
C PRO A 77 5.61 -4.37 -47.25
N GLY A 78 4.34 -4.80 -47.22
CA GLY A 78 3.79 -5.83 -48.11
C GLY A 78 3.95 -7.28 -47.67
N HIS A 79 2.87 -7.89 -47.19
CA HIS A 79 2.29 -9.10 -47.78
C HIS A 79 0.96 -9.42 -47.11
N GLU A 80 -0.06 -9.62 -47.94
CA GLU A 80 -1.35 -10.19 -47.57
C GLU A 80 -1.14 -11.57 -46.94
N HIS A 81 -1.61 -11.78 -45.71
CA HIS A 81 -2.03 -13.10 -45.23
C HIS A 81 -2.94 -12.96 -43.99
N ALA A 82 -4.10 -13.60 -44.12
CA ALA A 82 -4.94 -14.18 -43.07
C ALA A 82 -5.23 -13.33 -41.81
N ALA A 83 -6.52 -13.04 -41.63
CA ALA A 83 -7.09 -12.73 -40.32
C ALA A 83 -6.72 -13.84 -39.32
N HIS A 84 -5.73 -13.56 -38.48
CA HIS A 84 -5.56 -14.23 -37.21
C HIS A 84 -6.24 -13.38 -36.15
N ASP A 85 -7.36 -13.90 -35.71
CA ASP A 85 -8.05 -13.60 -34.48
C ASP A 85 -7.07 -13.81 -33.31
N HIS A 86 -6.38 -12.74 -32.91
CA HIS A 86 -5.55 -12.74 -31.71
C HIS A 86 -6.43 -12.36 -30.52
N SER A 87 -7.33 -13.26 -30.14
CA SER A 87 -7.69 -13.45 -28.73
C SER A 87 -6.38 -13.70 -27.98
N HIS A 88 -5.88 -12.66 -27.30
CA HIS A 88 -4.88 -12.86 -26.27
C HIS A 88 -5.58 -13.59 -25.13
N ASP A 89 -5.45 -14.90 -25.13
CA ASP A 89 -5.74 -15.76 -23.99
C ASP A 89 -4.99 -15.20 -22.78
N ASN A 90 -5.70 -14.49 -21.93
CA ASN A 90 -5.15 -13.97 -20.70
C ASN A 90 -4.86 -15.19 -19.81
N PRO A 91 -3.60 -15.50 -19.46
CA PRO A 91 -3.21 -16.78 -18.83
C PRO A 91 -3.82 -17.01 -17.44
N TRP A 92 -4.53 -16.01 -16.91
CA TRP A 92 -5.19 -16.01 -15.60
C TRP A 92 -6.62 -16.57 -15.64
N GLN A 93 -7.22 -16.80 -16.81
CA GLN A 93 -8.59 -17.32 -16.92
C GLN A 93 -8.75 -18.81 -16.54
N MET A 94 -7.64 -19.54 -16.35
CA MET A 94 -7.69 -21.00 -16.11
C MET A 94 -7.59 -21.42 -14.64
N ALA A 95 -7.52 -20.49 -13.68
CA ALA A 95 -7.64 -20.83 -12.25
C ALA A 95 -9.12 -20.99 -11.81
N GLY A 96 -9.96 -21.51 -12.71
CA GLY A 96 -11.36 -21.81 -12.49
C GLY A 96 -11.60 -23.31 -12.50
N ALA A 97 -11.52 -23.96 -11.34
CA ALA A 97 -12.11 -25.28 -11.13
C ALA A 97 -12.39 -25.55 -9.65
N SER A 98 -13.46 -24.95 -9.15
CA SER A 98 -14.44 -25.58 -8.23
C SER A 98 -15.53 -24.56 -7.91
N THR A 99 -16.37 -24.26 -8.90
CA THR A 99 -17.57 -23.43 -8.71
C THR A 99 -18.71 -24.21 -8.03
N GLU A 100 -18.69 -25.55 -8.08
CA GLU A 100 -19.83 -26.38 -7.64
C GLU A 100 -20.04 -26.41 -6.11
N ALA A 101 -18.98 -26.34 -5.30
CA ALA A 101 -19.13 -26.31 -3.84
C ALA A 101 -19.53 -24.92 -3.29
N ALA A 102 -19.30 -23.87 -4.09
CA ALA A 102 -19.52 -22.48 -3.69
C ALA A 102 -20.84 -21.89 -4.22
N ASP A 103 -21.48 -22.51 -5.22
CA ASP A 103 -22.77 -22.06 -5.74
C ASP A 103 -23.95 -22.31 -4.78
N ALA A 104 -23.78 -23.18 -3.78
CA ALA A 104 -24.81 -23.46 -2.78
C ALA A 104 -24.96 -22.38 -1.69
N LEU A 105 -24.08 -21.36 -1.62
CA LEU A 105 -23.98 -20.46 -0.47
C LEU A 105 -23.89 -18.95 -0.82
N SER A 106 -24.26 -18.53 -2.03
CA SER A 106 -24.13 -17.11 -2.41
C SER A 106 -25.15 -16.21 -1.67
N PRO A 107 -24.72 -15.17 -0.94
CA PRO A 107 -25.61 -14.09 -0.52
C PRO A 107 -26.09 -13.32 -1.76
N GLN A 108 -27.34 -12.88 -1.75
CA GLN A 108 -27.96 -12.11 -2.84
C GLN A 108 -28.08 -10.65 -2.36
N GLY A 109 -27.03 -9.86 -2.56
CA GLY A 109 -27.05 -8.42 -2.29
C GLY A 109 -26.32 -7.63 -3.38
N GLU A 110 -26.59 -6.34 -3.50
CA GLU A 110 -25.70 -5.45 -4.26
C GLU A 110 -24.48 -5.10 -3.40
N LEU A 111 -23.29 -5.07 -4.00
CA LEU A 111 -22.06 -4.62 -3.33
C LEU A 111 -22.16 -3.17 -2.87
N SER A 112 -21.55 -2.86 -1.73
CA SER A 112 -21.37 -1.47 -1.29
C SER A 112 -20.52 -0.69 -2.30
N ALA A 113 -20.62 0.65 -2.29
CA ALA A 113 -19.81 1.49 -3.18
C ALA A 113 -18.30 1.31 -2.93
N GLU A 114 -17.91 1.05 -1.67
CA GLU A 114 -16.52 0.78 -1.27
C GLU A 114 -16.03 -0.56 -1.84
N ASP A 115 -16.83 -1.62 -1.69
CA ASP A 115 -16.50 -2.95 -2.24
C ASP A 115 -16.42 -2.94 -3.77
N LYS A 116 -17.30 -2.19 -4.43
CA LYS A 116 -17.25 -2.00 -5.90
C LYS A 116 -15.96 -1.32 -6.32
N ALA A 117 -15.54 -0.27 -5.61
CA ALA A 117 -14.30 0.45 -5.92
C ALA A 117 -13.05 -0.40 -5.67
N ILE A 118 -13.06 -1.21 -4.60
CA ILE A 118 -12.01 -2.20 -4.29
C ILE A 118 -11.93 -3.23 -5.42
N ASN A 119 -13.05 -3.85 -5.78
CA ASN A 119 -13.12 -4.89 -6.82
C ASN A 119 -12.70 -4.36 -8.20
N GLU A 120 -13.12 -3.16 -8.58
CA GLU A 120 -12.72 -2.53 -9.84
C GLU A 120 -11.20 -2.24 -9.88
N ASN A 121 -10.61 -1.75 -8.79
CA ASN A 121 -9.17 -1.52 -8.73
C ASN A 121 -8.39 -2.84 -8.82
N LEU A 122 -8.89 -3.86 -8.14
CA LEU A 122 -8.33 -5.20 -8.15
C LEU A 122 -8.39 -5.81 -9.57
N ARG A 123 -9.52 -5.67 -10.28
CA ARG A 123 -9.63 -6.09 -11.69
C ARG A 123 -8.58 -5.45 -12.60
N ARG A 124 -8.25 -4.17 -12.38
CA ARG A 124 -7.22 -3.46 -13.16
C ARG A 124 -5.80 -3.97 -12.91
N LEU A 125 -5.56 -4.52 -11.73
CA LEU A 125 -4.30 -5.14 -11.35
C LEU A 125 -4.24 -6.63 -11.70
N GLY A 126 -5.31 -7.17 -12.30
CA GLY A 126 -5.40 -8.58 -12.72
C GLY A 126 -6.11 -9.49 -11.71
N TYR A 127 -6.57 -8.96 -10.58
CA TYR A 127 -7.36 -9.71 -9.60
C TYR A 127 -8.82 -9.81 -10.08
N GLN A 128 -9.25 -11.00 -10.49
CA GLN A 128 -10.67 -11.27 -10.77
C GLN A 128 -11.28 -12.04 -9.59
N ILE A 129 -11.56 -11.33 -8.50
CA ILE A 129 -12.31 -11.89 -7.37
C ILE A 129 -13.80 -11.79 -7.67
N HIS A 130 -14.48 -12.93 -7.62
CA HIS A 130 -15.91 -12.97 -7.87
C HIS A 130 -16.66 -12.17 -6.79
N GLU A 131 -17.65 -11.38 -7.20
CA GLU A 131 -18.39 -10.46 -6.32
C GLU A 131 -18.98 -11.14 -5.09
N ARG A 132 -19.35 -12.43 -5.22
CA ARG A 132 -19.89 -13.24 -4.11
C ARG A 132 -18.98 -13.27 -2.88
N TYR A 133 -17.65 -13.25 -3.04
CA TYR A 133 -16.72 -13.35 -1.90
C TYR A 133 -16.74 -12.07 -1.05
N TYR A 134 -16.98 -10.91 -1.66
CA TYR A 134 -17.13 -9.63 -0.94
C TYR A 134 -18.40 -9.59 -0.07
N GLN A 135 -19.41 -10.36 -0.45
CA GLN A 135 -20.68 -10.42 0.28
C GLN A 135 -20.67 -11.49 1.38
N MET A 136 -19.68 -12.39 1.38
CA MET A 136 -19.56 -13.41 2.42
C MET A 136 -19.19 -12.76 3.75
N PRO A 137 -19.83 -13.10 4.87
CA PRO A 137 -19.34 -12.74 6.19
C PRO A 137 -17.99 -13.42 6.45
N LEU A 138 -17.16 -12.85 7.33
CA LEU A 138 -15.80 -13.34 7.59
C LEU A 138 -15.75 -14.83 7.95
N THR A 139 -16.77 -15.34 8.65
CA THR A 139 -16.90 -16.75 9.02
C THR A 139 -17.06 -17.67 7.80
N GLN A 140 -17.90 -17.30 6.83
CA GLN A 140 -18.07 -18.07 5.59
C GLN A 140 -16.83 -17.96 4.70
N LEU A 141 -16.22 -16.78 4.64
CA LEU A 141 -14.99 -16.58 3.89
C LEU A 141 -13.84 -17.45 4.43
N ARG A 142 -13.72 -17.56 5.75
CA ARG A 142 -12.78 -18.48 6.42
C ARG A 142 -13.08 -19.94 6.11
N GLN A 143 -14.34 -20.35 6.07
CA GLN A 143 -14.74 -21.72 5.71
C GLN A 143 -14.36 -22.05 4.26
N ALA A 144 -14.67 -21.15 3.31
CA ALA A 144 -14.30 -21.34 1.91
C ALA A 144 -12.76 -21.37 1.73
N ALA A 145 -12.02 -20.50 2.43
CA ALA A 145 -10.57 -20.52 2.44
C ALA A 145 -10.00 -21.81 3.05
N ALA A 146 -10.62 -22.35 4.11
CA ALA A 146 -10.26 -23.63 4.70
C ALA A 146 -10.54 -24.80 3.74
N ALA A 147 -11.60 -24.71 2.94
CA ALA A 147 -11.89 -25.60 1.81
C ALA A 147 -10.97 -25.37 0.60
N LYS A 148 -9.96 -24.51 0.76
CA LYS A 148 -8.88 -24.26 -0.20
C LYS A 148 -9.33 -23.62 -1.51
N ASP A 149 -10.44 -22.90 -1.47
CA ASP A 149 -10.88 -22.03 -2.55
C ASP A 149 -9.89 -20.88 -2.72
N VAL A 150 -9.28 -20.78 -3.90
CA VAL A 150 -8.23 -19.81 -4.22
C VAL A 150 -8.73 -18.37 -4.15
N GLN A 151 -9.97 -18.14 -4.59
CA GLN A 151 -10.59 -16.82 -4.57
C GLN A 151 -10.94 -16.42 -3.14
N ALA A 152 -11.45 -17.36 -2.34
CA ALA A 152 -11.69 -17.13 -0.91
C ALA A 152 -10.39 -16.86 -0.13
N LEU A 153 -9.31 -17.61 -0.41
CA LEU A 153 -8.00 -17.40 0.21
C LEU A 153 -7.45 -16.00 -0.09
N THR A 154 -7.57 -15.57 -1.34
CA THR A 154 -7.09 -14.26 -1.80
C THR A 154 -7.91 -13.15 -1.14
N HIS A 155 -9.24 -13.25 -1.19
CA HIS A 155 -10.11 -12.23 -0.60
C HIS A 155 -10.05 -12.20 0.94
N LEU A 156 -9.84 -13.35 1.59
CA LEU A 156 -9.62 -13.40 3.04
C LEU A 156 -8.37 -12.61 3.45
N ALA A 157 -7.29 -12.72 2.67
CA ALA A 157 -6.07 -11.95 2.93
C ALA A 157 -6.31 -10.45 2.77
N GLU A 158 -7.04 -10.02 1.75
CA GLU A 158 -7.41 -8.60 1.57
C GLU A 158 -8.22 -8.09 2.76
N ARG A 159 -9.24 -8.83 3.18
CA ARG A 159 -10.08 -8.44 4.32
C ARG A 159 -9.24 -8.31 5.60
N TYR A 160 -8.30 -9.24 5.81
CA TYR A 160 -7.35 -9.12 6.92
C TYR A 160 -6.46 -7.89 6.82
N LEU A 161 -5.91 -7.56 5.65
CA LEU A 161 -4.97 -6.46 5.48
C LEU A 161 -5.62 -5.07 5.50
N PHE A 162 -6.80 -4.93 4.90
CA PHE A 162 -7.36 -3.62 4.58
C PHE A 162 -8.62 -3.29 5.38
N ALA A 163 -9.45 -4.28 5.69
CA ALA A 163 -10.68 -4.08 6.44
C ALA A 163 -10.52 -4.29 7.95
N LEU A 164 -9.58 -5.15 8.39
CA LEU A 164 -9.49 -5.58 9.79
C LEU A 164 -8.20 -5.15 10.50
N ASP A 165 -7.03 -5.18 9.83
CA ASP A 165 -5.77 -4.77 10.45
C ASP A 165 -5.80 -3.30 10.88
N GLY A 166 -5.59 -3.04 12.17
CA GLY A 166 -5.64 -1.69 12.74
C GLY A 166 -7.01 -1.02 12.73
N LYS A 167 -8.11 -1.78 12.56
CA LYS A 167 -9.49 -1.28 12.53
C LYS A 167 -10.34 -1.78 13.72
N PRO A 168 -10.04 -1.37 14.96
CA PRO A 168 -10.72 -1.88 16.16
C PRO A 168 -12.22 -1.57 16.23
N GLN A 169 -12.70 -0.64 15.42
CA GLN A 169 -14.12 -0.27 15.30
C GLN A 169 -14.92 -1.19 14.39
N ASP A 170 -14.26 -2.01 13.56
CA ASP A 170 -14.95 -2.96 12.68
C ASP A 170 -15.58 -4.08 13.53
N PRO A 171 -16.86 -4.46 13.30
CA PRO A 171 -17.54 -5.47 14.11
C PRO A 171 -16.94 -6.88 13.98
N GLU A 172 -16.19 -7.16 12.92
CA GLU A 172 -15.49 -8.44 12.73
C GLU A 172 -14.02 -8.37 13.15
N HIS A 173 -13.57 -7.25 13.72
CA HIS A 173 -12.23 -7.13 14.28
C HIS A 173 -12.08 -7.96 15.56
N GLU A 174 -11.01 -8.72 15.63
CA GLU A 174 -10.61 -9.59 16.73
C GLU A 174 -9.35 -9.02 17.39
N PRO A 175 -9.46 -8.47 18.62
CA PRO A 175 -8.31 -7.93 19.32
C PRO A 175 -7.21 -8.98 19.52
N GLY A 176 -5.98 -8.63 19.13
CA GLY A 176 -4.82 -9.51 19.25
C GLY A 176 -4.69 -10.59 18.17
N PHE A 177 -5.61 -10.66 17.21
CA PHE A 177 -5.47 -11.55 16.06
C PHE A 177 -4.33 -11.08 15.12
N PRO A 178 -3.43 -11.98 14.67
CA PRO A 178 -2.27 -11.61 13.87
C PRO A 178 -2.63 -11.45 12.38
N TYR A 179 -3.41 -10.42 12.05
CA TYR A 179 -3.99 -10.21 10.71
C TYR A 179 -2.98 -10.29 9.56
N ARG A 180 -1.83 -9.63 9.69
CA ARG A 180 -0.80 -9.61 8.63
C ARG A 180 -0.17 -10.98 8.39
N GLU A 181 0.07 -11.75 9.45
CA GLU A 181 0.62 -13.11 9.34
C GLU A 181 -0.43 -14.07 8.76
N ALA A 182 -1.68 -13.95 9.20
CA ALA A 182 -2.79 -14.73 8.68
C ALA A 182 -3.03 -14.45 7.19
N ALA A 183 -2.94 -13.18 6.76
CA ALA A 183 -3.03 -12.78 5.37
C ALA A 183 -1.92 -13.41 4.52
N ARG A 184 -0.65 -13.32 4.95
CA ARG A 184 0.47 -13.98 4.25
C ARG A 184 0.30 -15.48 4.15
N THR A 185 -0.24 -16.12 5.19
CA THR A 185 -0.51 -17.57 5.18
C THR A 185 -1.57 -17.91 4.12
N ALA A 186 -2.66 -17.15 4.07
CA ALA A 186 -3.71 -17.34 3.06
C ALA A 186 -3.20 -17.09 1.63
N LEU A 187 -2.41 -16.03 1.41
CA LEU A 187 -1.77 -15.72 0.13
C LEU A 187 -0.76 -16.78 -0.31
N THR A 188 0.02 -17.32 0.63
CA THR A 188 0.96 -18.41 0.32
C THR A 188 0.21 -19.65 -0.15
N GLU A 189 -0.91 -20.00 0.50
CA GLU A 189 -1.75 -21.11 0.04
C GLU A 189 -2.38 -20.82 -1.33
N ALA A 190 -2.87 -19.60 -1.56
CA ALA A 190 -3.40 -19.18 -2.87
C ALA A 190 -2.33 -19.31 -3.98
N TYR A 191 -1.10 -18.90 -3.69
CA TYR A 191 0.05 -19.03 -4.58
C TYR A 191 0.40 -20.49 -4.91
N LEU A 192 0.36 -21.37 -3.90
CA LEU A 192 0.60 -22.79 -4.10
C LEU A 192 -0.47 -23.45 -4.98
N ARG A 193 -1.67 -22.86 -5.04
CA ARG A 193 -2.82 -23.34 -5.82
C ARG A 193 -3.02 -22.65 -7.17
N GLY A 194 -2.06 -21.83 -7.59
CA GLY A 194 -2.02 -21.26 -8.93
C GLY A 194 -2.35 -19.77 -9.01
N ASN A 195 -2.69 -19.09 -7.90
CA ASN A 195 -2.74 -17.63 -7.91
C ASN A 195 -1.33 -17.05 -7.77
N LEU A 196 -0.61 -16.97 -8.89
CA LEU A 196 0.79 -16.52 -8.90
C LEU A 196 0.95 -15.06 -8.45
N HIS A 197 -0.07 -14.23 -8.69
CA HIS A 197 -0.12 -12.84 -8.28
C HIS A 197 -0.10 -12.66 -6.74
N ALA A 198 -0.49 -13.68 -5.97
CA ALA A 198 -0.40 -13.65 -4.52
C ALA A 198 1.04 -13.42 -4.00
N ALA A 199 2.07 -13.73 -4.79
CA ALA A 199 3.46 -13.39 -4.45
C ALA A 199 3.70 -11.87 -4.38
N ALA A 200 3.08 -11.08 -5.26
CA ALA A 200 3.16 -9.62 -5.21
C ALA A 200 2.43 -9.06 -3.99
N MET A 201 1.24 -9.58 -3.67
CA MET A 201 0.51 -9.18 -2.44
C MET A 201 1.33 -9.46 -1.17
N ILE A 202 2.04 -10.60 -1.13
CA ILE A 202 2.94 -10.90 0.00
C ILE A 202 4.08 -9.88 0.06
N SER A 203 4.68 -9.52 -1.08
CA SER A 203 5.70 -8.47 -1.17
C SER A 203 5.19 -7.14 -0.62
N GLU A 204 4.01 -6.70 -1.07
CA GLU A 204 3.36 -5.46 -0.61
C GLU A 204 3.09 -5.48 0.90
N THR A 205 2.62 -6.62 1.43
CA THR A 205 2.41 -6.78 2.87
C THR A 205 3.69 -6.51 3.67
N TYR A 206 4.85 -6.95 3.18
CA TYR A 206 6.14 -6.68 3.83
C TYR A 206 6.59 -5.22 3.73
N LEU A 207 6.18 -4.48 2.69
CA LEU A 207 6.42 -3.03 2.64
C LEU A 207 5.61 -2.29 3.71
N LEU A 208 4.35 -2.68 3.92
CA LEU A 208 3.51 -2.12 4.99
C LEU A 208 4.12 -2.37 6.39
N GLU A 209 4.89 -3.45 6.54
CA GLU A 209 5.63 -3.79 7.76
C GLU A 209 7.02 -3.16 7.86
N LYS A 210 7.44 -2.35 6.89
CA LYS A 210 8.80 -1.79 6.82
C LYS A 210 9.89 -2.87 6.82
N ARG A 211 9.64 -3.94 6.07
CA ARG A 211 10.55 -5.07 5.85
C ARG A 211 10.95 -5.16 4.37
N PRO A 212 11.74 -4.20 3.86
CA PRO A 212 12.00 -4.07 2.43
C PRO A 212 12.84 -5.22 1.84
N LEU A 213 13.65 -5.91 2.65
CA LEU A 213 14.35 -7.12 2.25
C LEU A 213 13.38 -8.26 1.94
N ASP A 214 12.44 -8.54 2.85
CA ASP A 214 11.42 -9.58 2.67
C ASP A 214 10.52 -9.26 1.47
N ALA A 215 10.13 -7.99 1.35
CA ALA A 215 9.37 -7.52 0.22
C ALA A 215 10.13 -7.75 -1.10
N ALA A 216 11.41 -7.36 -1.17
CA ALA A 216 12.24 -7.56 -2.36
C ALA A 216 12.40 -9.04 -2.72
N ALA A 217 12.53 -9.94 -1.74
CA ALA A 217 12.59 -11.37 -1.98
C ALA A 217 11.29 -11.91 -2.62
N TRP A 218 10.13 -11.51 -2.09
CA TRP A 218 8.84 -11.90 -2.65
C TRP A 218 8.54 -11.24 -4.00
N ASN A 219 9.05 -10.04 -4.24
CA ASN A 219 8.96 -9.40 -5.54
C ASN A 219 9.70 -10.17 -6.64
N LEU A 220 10.87 -10.74 -6.32
CA LEU A 220 11.61 -11.61 -7.23
C LEU A 220 10.82 -12.89 -7.55
N ILE A 221 10.10 -13.44 -6.56
CA ILE A 221 9.20 -14.58 -6.76
C ILE A 221 8.03 -14.19 -7.68
N ALA A 222 7.40 -13.03 -7.46
CA ALA A 222 6.32 -12.53 -8.31
C ALA A 222 6.77 -12.39 -9.78
N ARG A 223 7.92 -11.74 -10.00
CA ARG A 223 8.52 -11.62 -11.34
C ARG A 223 8.81 -12.99 -11.97
N ARG A 224 9.41 -13.91 -11.21
CA ARG A 224 9.69 -15.29 -11.69
C ARG A 224 8.42 -16.05 -12.05
N SER A 225 7.29 -15.66 -11.46
CA SER A 225 5.97 -16.28 -11.69
C SER A 225 5.18 -15.61 -12.83
N GLY A 226 5.75 -14.63 -13.52
CA GLY A 226 5.11 -13.94 -14.65
C GLY A 226 4.27 -12.71 -14.27
N ASP A 227 4.32 -12.27 -13.01
CA ASP A 227 3.67 -11.03 -12.56
C ASP A 227 4.62 -9.84 -12.73
N GLU A 228 4.82 -9.44 -13.99
CA GLU A 228 5.75 -8.38 -14.35
C GLU A 228 5.26 -6.99 -13.91
N LEU A 229 3.95 -6.74 -13.98
CA LEU A 229 3.36 -5.43 -13.69
C LEU A 229 3.59 -5.03 -12.23
N SER A 230 3.28 -5.93 -11.30
CA SER A 230 3.46 -5.66 -9.87
C SER A 230 4.94 -5.61 -9.49
N ALA A 231 5.75 -6.47 -10.14
CA ALA A 231 7.19 -6.47 -9.95
C ALA A 231 7.86 -5.16 -10.39
N ASP A 232 7.38 -4.56 -11.48
CA ASP A 232 7.89 -3.31 -12.02
C ASP A 232 7.42 -2.09 -11.23
N TRP A 233 6.22 -2.14 -10.66
CA TRP A 233 5.77 -1.13 -9.70
C TRP A 233 6.65 -1.14 -8.44
N PHE A 234 6.92 -2.33 -7.88
CA PHE A 234 7.68 -2.47 -6.64
C PHE A 234 9.07 -1.83 -6.72
N VAL A 235 9.79 -2.02 -7.83
CA VAL A 235 11.13 -1.45 -7.99
C VAL A 235 11.12 0.09 -8.03
N ARG A 236 9.97 0.73 -8.25
CA ARG A 236 9.83 2.20 -8.23
C ARG A 236 9.56 2.74 -6.83
N THR A 237 9.28 1.89 -5.86
CA THR A 237 9.00 2.32 -4.47
C THR A 237 10.26 2.92 -3.83
N GLN A 238 10.06 3.94 -3.00
CA GLN A 238 11.16 4.57 -2.26
C GLN A 238 11.90 3.56 -1.37
N ASP A 239 11.14 2.70 -0.68
CA ASP A 239 11.68 1.66 0.20
C ASP A 239 12.62 0.70 -0.57
N TYR A 240 12.31 0.36 -1.81
CA TYR A 240 13.19 -0.45 -2.66
C TYR A 240 14.40 0.33 -3.19
N GLN A 241 14.20 1.56 -3.65
CA GLN A 241 15.26 2.41 -4.21
C GLN A 241 16.38 2.71 -3.19
N GLN A 242 16.04 2.70 -1.90
CA GLN A 242 16.99 2.87 -0.80
C GLN A 242 17.75 1.60 -0.43
N LEU A 243 17.40 0.44 -1.01
CA LEU A 243 18.14 -0.80 -0.74
C LEU A 243 19.55 -0.72 -1.30
N GLY A 244 20.52 -0.93 -0.42
CA GLY A 244 21.91 -1.13 -0.80
C GLY A 244 22.12 -2.43 -1.57
N GLU A 245 23.23 -2.52 -2.30
CA GLU A 245 23.55 -3.67 -3.14
C GLU A 245 23.63 -4.98 -2.34
N ALA A 246 24.23 -4.94 -1.14
CA ALA A 246 24.29 -6.09 -0.25
C ALA A 246 22.90 -6.61 0.13
N THR A 247 21.95 -5.72 0.44
CA THR A 247 20.58 -6.10 0.80
C THR A 247 19.81 -6.66 -0.39
N ARG A 248 20.06 -6.15 -1.61
CA ARG A 248 19.49 -6.73 -2.84
C ARG A 248 20.01 -8.14 -3.10
N GLN A 249 21.30 -8.38 -2.88
CA GLN A 249 21.89 -9.72 -2.99
C GLN A 249 21.33 -10.67 -1.94
N GLU A 250 21.14 -10.20 -0.70
CA GLU A 250 20.51 -10.98 0.36
C GLU A 250 19.05 -11.33 0.03
N ALA A 251 18.29 -10.36 -0.49
CA ALA A 251 16.92 -10.60 -0.95
C ALA A 251 16.87 -11.64 -2.08
N ALA A 252 17.83 -11.64 -3.01
CA ALA A 252 17.93 -12.66 -4.05
C ALA A 252 18.23 -14.06 -3.49
N GLN A 253 19.16 -14.19 -2.54
CA GLN A 253 19.44 -15.46 -1.86
C GLN A 253 18.20 -15.97 -1.11
N LYS A 254 17.49 -15.05 -0.43
CA LYS A 254 16.25 -15.37 0.27
C LYS A 254 15.14 -15.81 -0.69
N ALA A 255 15.01 -15.16 -1.84
CA ALA A 255 14.05 -15.54 -2.88
C ALA A 255 14.30 -16.96 -3.39
N GLU A 256 15.55 -17.35 -3.64
CA GLU A 256 15.88 -18.72 -4.05
C GLU A 256 15.54 -19.76 -2.97
N ALA A 257 15.86 -19.46 -1.71
CA ALA A 257 15.51 -20.34 -0.59
C ALA A 257 14.00 -20.50 -0.44
N LEU A 258 13.24 -19.41 -0.56
CA LEU A 258 11.77 -19.42 -0.53
C LEU A 258 11.20 -20.18 -1.73
N TRP A 259 11.74 -19.96 -2.92
CA TRP A 259 11.31 -20.66 -4.13
C TRP A 259 11.45 -22.18 -3.99
N ALA A 260 12.59 -22.65 -3.52
CA ALA A 260 12.82 -24.07 -3.27
C ALA A 260 11.81 -24.66 -2.26
N GLN A 261 11.46 -23.92 -1.21
CA GLN A 261 10.43 -24.34 -0.24
C GLN A 261 9.03 -24.40 -0.85
N LEU A 262 8.68 -23.42 -1.69
CA LEU A 262 7.40 -23.40 -2.41
C LEU A 262 7.30 -24.57 -3.39
N GLU A 263 8.36 -24.88 -4.15
CA GLU A 263 8.40 -26.04 -5.03
C GLU A 263 8.25 -27.37 -4.29
N GLN A 264 8.94 -27.51 -3.14
CA GLN A 264 8.78 -28.69 -2.29
C GLN A 264 7.35 -28.83 -1.79
N SER A 265 6.70 -27.71 -1.44
CA SER A 265 5.33 -27.69 -0.95
C SER A 265 4.34 -28.07 -2.05
N ARG A 266 4.51 -27.56 -3.28
CA ARG A 266 3.70 -27.94 -4.45
C ARG A 266 3.78 -29.45 -4.74
N LYS A 267 4.98 -30.04 -4.66
CA LYS A 267 5.19 -31.48 -4.86
C LYS A 267 4.47 -32.33 -3.80
N LYS A 268 4.44 -31.88 -2.55
CA LYS A 268 3.71 -32.56 -1.47
C LYS A 268 2.20 -32.52 -1.68
N SER A 269 1.67 -31.36 -2.11
CA SER A 269 0.24 -31.22 -2.40
C SER A 269 -0.22 -31.98 -3.65
N SER A 270 0.66 -32.23 -4.62
CA SER A 270 0.31 -33.01 -5.82
C SER A 270 0.43 -34.53 -5.63
N GLY A 271 1.15 -35.00 -4.60
CA GLY A 271 1.39 -36.42 -4.34
C GLY A 271 0.39 -37.10 -3.40
N THR A 272 -0.66 -36.40 -2.98
CA THR A 272 -1.71 -36.88 -2.06
C THR A 272 -3.08 -37.07 -2.74
N GLY A 273 -3.10 -37.14 -4.07
CA GLY A 273 -4.29 -37.46 -4.88
C GLY A 273 -4.48 -38.96 -5.09
#